data_AF-A0A952M114-F1
#
_entry.id   AF-A0A952M114-F1
#
_cell.length_a   1.000
_cell.length_b   1.000
_cell.length_c   1.000
_cell.angle_alpha   90.00
_cell.angle_beta   90.00
_cell.angle_gamma   90.00
#
_symmetry.space_group_name_H-M   'P 1'
#
loop_
_entity.id
_entity.type
_entity.pdbx_description
1 polymer ?
#
loop_
_entity_poly.entity_id
_entity_poly.type
_entity_poly.pdbx_seq_one_letter_code
_entity_poly.pdbx_strand_id
1 'polypeptide(L)'
;MNTPAPVSASSVENSPEYQAMLVAAAGKPERSMGDSVIPAEPPVWSDVKKIAAELLTDPPHISVLVHLVKASAFVEGFPGMHQAVGLLRDKLEQGWAEVLPVADPDDPDDPYYERVNYLREISEDPGFVSSLQRIPLVDVRGLGAFSLRDIYLSAGKITGSEEELSRCQDGLIRGAFEEVERDLLIQTVEALNGINSLCASLETQFDQQAGAEHGLSFSALSQQIGDCLDQLKTYAGSRIESEPAEFANNESVALESGQTLAEVVPPQTSGAALPDRQAVCQSFDQIILFYQHNEPSSPVPILAQRARDMVTKSFFDVLEDLAPGEKGNLPALLSVLAGNPLAYLVSDSYQRYLNGERIAPADLVNDDSVASDVVESEQYTHSPPPERQQGKLSSRADVMNQLNLIEGYFSQQEPSSPIPLVIAEIRQILPKKFTDLIAEFNRVLNPGEDQGVEES
;
A
#
# COMPACT_ATOMS: atom_id res chain seq x y z
N MET A 1 -18.53 57.78 13.10
CA MET A 1 -18.24 56.46 12.51
C MET A 1 -17.12 55.87 13.34
N ASN A 2 -17.44 54.88 14.17
CA ASN A 2 -16.43 54.17 14.96
C ASN A 2 -15.74 53.22 13.98
N THR A 3 -14.54 53.57 13.52
CA THR A 3 -13.68 52.61 12.81
C THR A 3 -13.42 51.47 13.79
N PRO A 4 -13.72 50.20 13.45
CA PRO A 4 -13.37 49.08 14.32
C PRO A 4 -11.86 49.14 14.60
N ALA A 5 -11.47 48.86 15.85
CA ALA A 5 -10.07 48.76 16.20
C ALA A 5 -9.39 47.71 15.29
N PRO A 6 -8.15 47.94 14.84
CA PRO A 6 -7.43 46.96 14.04
C PRO A 6 -7.36 45.63 14.80
N VAL A 7 -7.58 44.53 14.09
CA VAL A 7 -7.53 43.18 14.66
C VAL A 7 -6.10 42.91 15.12
N SER A 8 -5.89 42.73 16.44
CA SER A 8 -4.61 42.31 17.01
C SER A 8 -4.65 40.82 17.36
N ALA A 9 -3.48 40.16 17.40
CA ALA A 9 -3.36 38.77 17.84
C ALA A 9 -4.03 38.56 19.20
N SER A 10 -3.69 39.42 20.17
CA SER A 10 -4.30 39.41 21.51
C SER A 10 -5.82 39.58 21.50
N SER A 11 -6.40 40.34 20.57
CA SER A 11 -7.85 40.48 20.49
C SER A 11 -8.51 39.20 19.99
N VAL A 12 -7.87 38.48 19.07
CA VAL A 12 -8.35 37.18 18.57
C VAL A 12 -8.20 36.13 19.66
N GLU A 13 -7.03 36.03 20.27
CA GLU A 13 -6.71 35.00 21.27
C GLU A 13 -7.55 35.12 22.54
N ASN A 14 -7.95 36.33 22.94
CA ASN A 14 -8.82 36.55 24.09
C ASN A 14 -10.32 36.42 23.76
N SER A 15 -10.69 36.22 22.50
CA SER A 15 -12.11 36.08 22.11
C SER A 15 -12.71 34.77 22.67
N PRO A 16 -13.97 34.80 23.13
CA PRO A 16 -14.67 33.59 23.57
C PRO A 16 -14.70 32.49 22.50
N GLU A 17 -14.83 32.88 21.24
CA GLU A 17 -14.89 31.98 20.10
C GLU A 17 -13.54 31.27 19.87
N TYR A 18 -12.42 31.98 19.96
CA TYR A 18 -11.09 31.36 19.88
C TYR A 18 -10.85 30.39 21.04
N GLN A 19 -11.23 30.77 22.27
CA GLN A 19 -11.14 29.89 23.42
C GLN A 19 -12.02 28.64 23.25
N ALA A 20 -13.23 28.79 22.69
CA ALA A 20 -14.09 27.66 22.37
C ALA A 20 -13.47 26.72 21.32
N MET A 21 -12.79 27.26 20.30
CA MET A 21 -12.03 26.47 19.31
C MET A 21 -10.95 25.62 19.99
N LEU A 22 -10.13 26.22 20.87
CA LEU A 22 -9.08 25.51 21.59
C LEU A 22 -9.65 24.41 22.50
N VAL A 23 -10.74 24.69 23.21
CA VAL A 23 -11.43 23.70 24.06
C VAL A 23 -11.97 22.54 23.22
N ALA A 24 -12.58 22.83 22.07
CA ALA A 24 -13.08 21.80 21.16
C ALA A 24 -11.94 20.94 20.58
N ALA A 25 -10.78 21.55 20.30
CA ALA A 25 -9.61 20.87 19.75
C ALA A 25 -8.84 20.04 20.79
N ALA A 26 -8.87 20.44 22.06
CA ALA A 26 -8.25 19.69 23.15
C ALA A 26 -9.07 18.46 23.57
N GLY A 27 -10.39 18.50 23.40
CA GLY A 27 -11.30 17.51 24.00
C GLY A 27 -11.34 17.64 25.53
N LYS A 28 -11.79 16.60 26.22
CA LYS A 28 -11.79 16.55 27.69
C LYS A 28 -10.93 15.39 28.17
N PRO A 29 -9.94 15.61 29.05
CA PRO A 29 -9.19 14.51 29.63
C PRO A 29 -10.08 13.68 30.55
N GLU A 30 -9.64 12.46 30.86
CA GLU A 30 -10.24 11.63 31.90
C GLU A 30 -10.24 12.35 33.25
N ARG A 31 -11.31 12.22 34.03
CA ARG A 31 -11.44 12.85 35.36
C ARG A 31 -12.02 11.88 36.37
N SER A 32 -11.43 11.82 37.56
CA SER A 32 -12.02 11.13 38.71
C SER A 32 -12.95 12.08 39.47
N MET A 33 -14.19 11.65 39.71
CA MET A 33 -15.18 12.32 40.55
C MET A 33 -15.58 11.36 41.68
N GLY A 34 -14.89 11.46 42.82
CA GLY A 34 -15.03 10.49 43.92
C GLY A 34 -14.57 9.10 43.46
N ASP A 35 -15.42 8.09 43.60
CA ASP A 35 -15.15 6.71 43.15
C ASP A 35 -15.46 6.49 41.66
N SER A 36 -15.94 7.50 40.93
CA SER A 36 -16.29 7.38 39.50
C SER A 36 -15.21 7.97 38.59
N VAL A 37 -14.85 7.26 37.53
CA VAL A 37 -13.96 7.76 36.47
C VAL A 37 -14.81 8.18 35.28
N ILE A 38 -14.74 9.46 34.92
CA ILE A 38 -15.32 10.04 33.71
C ILE A 38 -14.28 9.86 32.60
N PRO A 39 -14.56 9.07 31.55
CA PRO A 39 -13.60 8.82 30.47
C PRO A 39 -13.26 10.10 29.70
N ALA A 40 -12.11 10.09 29.04
CA ALA A 40 -11.74 11.19 28.15
C ALA A 40 -12.75 11.31 27.00
N GLU A 41 -13.10 12.54 26.65
CA GLU A 41 -13.87 12.86 25.45
C GLU A 41 -12.88 13.33 24.36
N PRO A 42 -12.89 12.73 23.16
CA PRO A 42 -12.02 13.15 22.07
C PRO A 42 -12.39 14.55 21.56
N PRO A 43 -11.50 15.22 20.81
CA PRO A 43 -11.79 16.48 20.15
C PRO A 43 -13.03 16.40 19.24
N VAL A 44 -13.82 17.47 19.19
CA VAL A 44 -14.99 17.57 18.30
C VAL A 44 -14.59 18.32 17.04
N TRP A 45 -13.92 17.62 16.12
CA TRP A 45 -13.30 18.24 14.94
C TRP A 45 -14.27 18.99 14.02
N SER A 46 -15.55 18.57 13.95
CA SER A 46 -16.58 19.31 13.22
C SER A 46 -16.81 20.71 13.79
N ASP A 47 -16.79 20.84 15.12
CA ASP A 47 -16.97 22.11 15.81
C ASP A 47 -15.71 22.97 15.68
N VAL A 48 -14.52 22.36 15.82
CA VAL A 48 -13.24 23.04 15.58
C VAL A 48 -13.22 23.64 14.18
N LYS A 49 -13.57 22.85 13.15
CA LYS A 49 -13.60 23.31 11.76
C LYS A 49 -14.56 24.48 11.57
N LYS A 50 -15.78 24.36 12.10
CA LYS A 50 -16.81 25.40 12.00
C LYS A 50 -16.35 26.70 12.65
N ILE A 51 -15.88 26.63 13.89
CA ILE A 51 -15.45 27.80 14.65
C ILE A 51 -14.21 28.43 14.00
N ALA A 52 -13.23 27.62 13.58
CA ALA A 52 -12.04 28.12 12.89
C ALA A 52 -12.39 28.86 11.60
N ALA A 53 -13.35 28.34 10.81
CA ALA A 53 -13.82 29.01 9.60
C ALA A 53 -14.54 30.34 9.91
N GLU A 54 -15.31 30.41 10.99
CA GLU A 54 -15.98 31.65 11.45
C GLU A 54 -14.97 32.68 12.00
N LEU A 55 -13.83 32.22 12.53
CA LEU A 55 -12.74 33.04 13.05
C LEU A 55 -11.75 33.54 11.99
N LEU A 56 -11.87 33.10 10.73
CA LEU A 56 -10.99 33.57 9.66
C LEU A 56 -11.23 35.06 9.38
N THR A 57 -10.22 35.88 9.69
CA THR A 57 -10.18 37.31 9.41
C THR A 57 -9.17 37.65 8.30
N ASP A 58 -9.17 38.90 7.88
CA ASP A 58 -8.14 39.49 7.03
C ASP A 58 -7.54 40.71 7.76
N PRO A 59 -6.29 40.63 8.26
CA PRO A 59 -5.35 39.51 8.14
C PRO A 59 -5.75 38.29 9.01
N PRO A 60 -5.32 37.07 8.65
CA PRO A 60 -5.65 35.86 9.41
C PRO A 60 -4.69 35.63 10.57
N HIS A 61 -5.12 34.81 11.52
CA HIS A 61 -4.28 34.31 12.61
C HIS A 61 -3.76 32.90 12.30
N ILE A 62 -2.45 32.65 12.46
CA ILE A 62 -1.82 31.36 12.12
C ILE A 62 -2.44 30.23 12.93
N SER A 63 -2.61 30.40 14.25
CA SER A 63 -3.29 29.40 15.09
C SER A 63 -4.66 28.97 14.54
N VAL A 64 -5.48 29.91 14.03
CA VAL A 64 -6.79 29.59 13.45
C VAL A 64 -6.63 28.77 12.16
N LEU A 65 -5.67 29.13 11.31
CA LEU A 65 -5.36 28.36 10.08
C LEU A 65 -4.84 26.96 10.40
N VAL A 66 -3.97 26.83 11.40
CA VAL A 66 -3.43 25.55 11.90
C VAL A 66 -4.56 24.66 12.44
N HIS A 67 -5.47 25.21 13.24
CA HIS A 67 -6.63 24.47 13.72
C HIS A 67 -7.59 24.08 12.59
N LEU A 68 -7.73 24.92 11.56
CA LEU A 68 -8.49 24.58 10.36
C LEU A 68 -7.84 23.42 9.59
N VAL A 69 -6.50 23.38 9.48
CA VAL A 69 -5.76 22.24 8.88
C VAL A 69 -6.04 20.96 9.66
N LYS A 70 -5.87 20.97 10.99
CA LYS A 70 -6.11 19.81 11.85
C LYS A 70 -7.55 19.32 11.70
N ALA A 71 -8.52 20.22 11.81
CA ALA A 71 -9.93 19.87 11.75
C ALA A 71 -10.36 19.35 10.37
N SER A 72 -9.88 19.96 9.28
CA SER A 72 -10.17 19.49 7.93
C SER A 72 -9.61 18.08 7.68
N ALA A 73 -8.44 17.74 8.25
CA ALA A 73 -7.90 16.38 8.16
C ALA A 73 -8.84 15.32 8.78
N PHE A 74 -9.44 15.60 9.94
CA PHE A 74 -10.33 14.62 10.61
C PHE A 74 -11.79 14.66 10.15
N VAL A 75 -12.23 15.75 9.52
CA VAL A 75 -13.61 15.87 9.02
C VAL A 75 -13.73 15.43 7.57
N GLU A 76 -12.72 15.71 6.74
CA GLU A 76 -12.76 15.50 5.28
C GLU A 76 -11.61 14.65 4.76
N GLY A 77 -10.77 14.12 5.64
CA GLY A 77 -9.59 13.33 5.26
C GLY A 77 -8.51 14.16 4.57
N PHE A 78 -7.65 13.47 3.83
CA PHE A 78 -6.52 14.10 3.13
C PHE A 78 -6.93 15.16 2.10
N PRO A 79 -8.04 15.02 1.33
CA PRO A 79 -8.50 16.09 0.43
C PRO A 79 -8.81 17.41 1.16
N GLY A 80 -9.48 17.35 2.31
CA GLY A 80 -9.76 18.56 3.10
C GLY A 80 -8.49 19.14 3.73
N MET A 81 -7.59 18.28 4.23
CA MET A 81 -6.28 18.72 4.72
C MET A 81 -5.48 19.44 3.63
N HIS A 82 -5.42 18.89 2.42
CA HIS A 82 -4.73 19.49 1.28
C HIS A 82 -5.24 20.91 0.99
N GLN A 83 -6.56 21.10 0.94
CA GLN A 83 -7.17 22.41 0.73
C GLN A 83 -6.83 23.40 1.86
N ALA A 84 -6.87 22.95 3.11
CA ALA A 84 -6.58 23.80 4.26
C ALA A 84 -5.10 24.19 4.35
N VAL A 85 -4.16 23.29 4.04
CA VAL A 85 -2.72 23.59 3.96
C VAL A 85 -2.46 24.58 2.81
N GLY A 86 -3.17 24.43 1.68
CA GLY A 86 -3.11 25.38 0.57
C GLY A 86 -3.55 26.78 0.99
N LEU A 87 -4.66 26.88 1.71
CA LEU A 87 -5.14 28.16 2.27
C LEU A 87 -4.12 28.78 3.24
N LEU A 88 -3.53 27.99 4.13
CA LEU A 88 -2.48 28.46 5.05
C LEU A 88 -1.30 29.04 4.27
N ARG A 89 -0.79 28.31 3.26
CA ARG A 89 0.31 28.77 2.40
C ARG A 89 -0.05 30.06 1.69
N ASP A 90 -1.20 30.10 1.02
CA ASP A 90 -1.64 31.26 0.25
C ASP A 90 -1.79 32.50 1.13
N LYS A 91 -2.30 32.35 2.36
CA LYS A 91 -2.43 33.47 3.32
C LYS A 91 -1.08 33.97 3.83
N LEU A 92 -0.12 33.08 4.08
CA LEU A 92 1.24 33.48 4.42
C LEU A 92 1.92 34.19 3.25
N GLU A 93 1.66 33.75 2.01
CA GLU A 93 2.27 34.31 0.79
C GLU A 93 1.74 35.70 0.48
N GLN A 94 0.43 35.90 0.59
CA GLN A 94 -0.23 37.17 0.29
C GLN A 94 0.02 38.25 1.36
N GLY A 95 0.24 37.86 2.63
CA GLY A 95 0.17 38.78 3.76
C GLY A 95 1.20 38.53 4.87
N TRP A 96 2.43 38.13 4.53
CA TRP A 96 3.46 37.78 5.53
C TRP A 96 3.67 38.81 6.65
N ALA A 97 3.70 40.11 6.32
CA ALA A 97 3.94 41.17 7.30
C ALA A 97 2.74 41.38 8.25
N GLU A 98 1.53 41.03 7.79
CA GLU A 98 0.27 41.36 8.47
C GLU A 98 -0.36 40.15 9.19
N VAL A 99 0.00 38.93 8.79
CA VAL A 99 -0.49 37.70 9.43
C VAL A 99 -0.18 37.70 10.92
N LEU A 100 -1.15 37.28 11.73
CA LEU A 100 -1.06 37.30 13.18
C LEU A 100 -0.51 35.97 13.72
N PRO A 101 0.39 36.00 14.73
CA PRO A 101 0.98 37.20 15.34
C PRO A 101 1.97 37.90 14.39
N VAL A 102 2.06 39.23 14.49
CA VAL A 102 3.05 40.03 13.73
C VAL A 102 4.46 39.77 14.27
N ALA A 103 5.48 40.19 13.53
CA ALA A 103 6.88 40.12 13.99
C ALA A 103 7.05 40.78 15.37
N ASP A 104 7.71 40.10 16.31
CA ASP A 104 8.02 40.64 17.64
C ASP A 104 9.20 41.63 17.52
N PRO A 105 8.99 42.93 17.78
CA PRO A 105 10.06 43.91 17.72
C PRO A 105 11.02 43.82 18.92
N ASP A 106 10.62 43.16 20.01
CA ASP A 106 11.40 43.04 21.24
C ASP A 106 12.40 41.86 21.17
N ASP A 107 12.21 40.92 20.22
CA ASP A 107 13.14 39.83 19.90
C ASP A 107 13.57 39.86 18.42
N PRO A 108 14.56 40.71 18.06
CA PRO A 108 15.00 40.86 16.67
C PRO A 108 15.80 39.67 16.13
N ASP A 109 16.29 38.79 17.00
CA ASP A 109 17.05 37.60 16.60
C ASP A 109 16.12 36.44 16.22
N ASP A 110 14.91 36.35 16.81
CA ASP A 110 13.84 35.43 16.41
C ASP A 110 12.44 36.08 16.42
N PRO A 111 12.17 37.04 15.51
CA PRO A 111 10.95 37.84 15.54
C PRO A 111 9.68 37.04 15.18
N TYR A 112 9.82 35.79 14.73
CA TYR A 112 8.70 34.96 14.26
C TYR A 112 8.51 33.68 15.09
N TYR A 113 9.13 33.57 16.27
CA TYR A 113 9.09 32.38 17.11
C TYR A 113 7.66 31.87 17.39
N GLU A 114 6.69 32.76 17.63
CA GLU A 114 5.29 32.39 17.86
C GLU A 114 4.65 31.74 16.62
N ARG A 115 4.97 32.26 15.42
CA ARG A 115 4.48 31.69 14.16
C ARG A 115 5.00 30.27 13.98
N VAL A 116 6.28 30.06 14.26
CA VAL A 116 6.92 28.73 14.21
C VAL A 116 6.25 27.78 15.22
N ASN A 117 6.00 28.23 16.44
CA ASN A 117 5.36 27.42 17.47
C ASN A 117 3.96 26.93 17.07
N TYR A 118 3.15 27.80 16.46
CA TYR A 118 1.84 27.39 15.93
C TYR A 118 1.98 26.38 14.78
N LEU A 119 2.93 26.57 13.86
CA LEU A 119 3.13 25.66 12.73
C LEU A 119 3.67 24.28 13.17
N ARG A 120 4.46 24.22 14.26
CA ARG A 120 4.93 22.96 14.84
C ARG A 120 3.79 22.03 15.26
N GLU A 121 2.61 22.57 15.58
CA GLU A 121 1.44 21.75 15.89
C GLU A 121 0.96 20.86 14.74
N ILE A 122 1.27 21.24 13.48
CA ILE A 122 0.93 20.43 12.30
C ILE A 122 2.15 19.77 11.66
N SER A 123 3.37 20.23 11.98
CA SER A 123 4.59 19.74 11.35
C SER A 123 5.33 18.69 12.18
N GLU A 124 5.41 18.86 13.50
CA GLU A 124 6.29 18.10 14.40
C GLU A 124 5.55 17.51 15.61
N ASP A 125 4.38 18.01 15.99
CA ASP A 125 3.60 17.48 17.12
C ASP A 125 3.29 15.99 16.91
N PRO A 126 3.85 15.09 17.74
CA PRO A 126 3.63 13.66 17.58
C PRO A 126 2.17 13.26 17.76
N GLY A 127 1.40 14.04 18.54
CA GLY A 127 -0.03 13.81 18.73
C GLY A 127 -0.79 13.93 17.41
N PHE A 128 -0.62 15.05 16.72
CA PHE A 128 -1.21 15.29 15.41
C PHE A 128 -0.62 14.35 14.35
N VAL A 129 0.70 14.33 14.15
CA VAL A 129 1.33 13.54 13.06
C VAL A 129 0.97 12.06 13.18
N SER A 130 1.09 11.44 14.37
CA SER A 130 0.75 10.01 14.53
C SER A 130 -0.74 9.74 14.34
N SER A 131 -1.61 10.70 14.69
CA SER A 131 -3.06 10.54 14.53
C SER A 131 -3.51 10.52 13.08
N LEU A 132 -2.71 11.03 12.13
CA LEU A 132 -2.99 10.92 10.69
C LEU A 132 -3.02 9.45 10.21
N GLN A 133 -2.32 8.53 10.89
CA GLN A 133 -2.39 7.09 10.58
C GLN A 133 -3.79 6.50 10.75
N ARG A 134 -4.68 7.20 11.47
CA ARG A 134 -6.07 6.78 11.71
C ARG A 134 -7.06 7.38 10.71
N ILE A 135 -6.62 8.31 9.84
CA ILE A 135 -7.47 8.84 8.77
C ILE A 135 -7.65 7.74 7.71
N PRO A 136 -8.90 7.41 7.32
CA PRO A 136 -9.15 6.43 6.27
C PRO A 136 -8.48 6.80 4.96
N LEU A 137 -7.81 5.82 4.34
CA LEU A 137 -7.34 5.92 2.95
C LEU A 137 -8.44 5.51 1.97
N VAL A 138 -9.30 4.58 2.40
CA VAL A 138 -10.48 4.12 1.67
C VAL A 138 -11.63 3.89 2.65
N ASP A 139 -12.86 4.10 2.18
CA ASP A 139 -14.09 3.77 2.91
C ASP A 139 -15.09 3.16 1.92
N VAL A 140 -15.45 1.91 2.15
CA VAL A 140 -16.34 1.15 1.27
C VAL A 140 -17.52 0.61 2.07
N ARG A 141 -18.72 0.90 1.58
CA ARG A 141 -19.95 0.41 2.19
C ARG A 141 -19.96 -1.12 2.24
N GLY A 142 -20.05 -1.68 3.44
CA GLY A 142 -20.14 -3.12 3.68
C GLY A 142 -18.80 -3.80 3.98
N LEU A 143 -17.67 -3.21 3.56
CA LEU A 143 -16.32 -3.66 3.94
C LEU A 143 -15.72 -2.82 5.07
N GLY A 144 -16.07 -1.54 5.14
CA GLY A 144 -15.62 -0.59 6.15
C GLY A 144 -14.55 0.36 5.65
N ALA A 145 -14.07 1.18 6.59
CA ALA A 145 -12.99 2.14 6.38
C ALA A 145 -11.66 1.57 6.85
N PHE A 146 -10.61 1.80 6.05
CA PHE A 146 -9.27 1.30 6.31
C PHE A 146 -8.24 2.42 6.23
N SER A 147 -7.43 2.56 7.28
CA SER A 147 -6.38 3.57 7.40
C SER A 147 -4.98 2.96 7.32
N LEU A 148 -3.94 3.79 7.29
CA LEU A 148 -2.55 3.33 7.37
C LEU A 148 -2.27 2.50 8.64
N ARG A 149 -2.86 2.89 9.77
CA ARG A 149 -2.80 2.10 11.02
C ARG A 149 -3.37 0.70 10.82
N ASP A 150 -4.51 0.58 10.14
CA ASP A 150 -5.15 -0.72 9.90
C ASP A 150 -4.25 -1.62 9.04
N ILE A 151 -3.56 -1.04 8.06
CA ILE A 151 -2.56 -1.73 7.24
C ILE A 151 -1.36 -2.19 8.10
N TYR A 152 -0.88 -1.33 9.01
CA TYR A 152 0.21 -1.69 9.92
C TYR A 152 -0.17 -2.75 10.95
N LEU A 153 -1.44 -2.76 11.41
CA LEU A 153 -1.99 -3.84 12.23
C LEU A 153 -2.03 -5.16 11.44
N SER A 154 -2.55 -5.13 10.20
CA SER A 154 -2.59 -6.30 9.32
C SER A 154 -1.19 -6.88 9.04
N ALA A 155 -0.18 -6.01 8.91
CA ALA A 155 1.20 -6.39 8.64
C ALA A 155 1.99 -6.79 9.90
N GLY A 156 1.37 -6.75 11.10
CA GLY A 156 2.05 -7.03 12.37
C GLY A 156 3.12 -5.99 12.76
N LYS A 157 3.12 -4.81 12.14
CA LYS A 157 4.06 -3.71 12.46
C LYS A 157 3.66 -2.97 13.74
N ILE A 158 2.37 -3.00 14.08
CA ILE A 158 1.79 -2.42 15.29
C ILE A 158 0.98 -3.49 16.00
N THR A 159 0.95 -3.43 17.33
CA THR A 159 0.10 -4.30 18.16
C THR A 159 -1.31 -3.74 18.27
N GLY A 160 -2.30 -4.62 18.23
CA GLY A 160 -3.72 -4.28 18.42
C GLY A 160 -4.45 -5.39 19.16
N SER A 161 -5.69 -5.12 19.56
CA SER A 161 -6.57 -6.14 20.15
C SER A 161 -6.95 -7.23 19.14
N GLU A 162 -7.41 -8.38 19.62
CA GLU A 162 -7.96 -9.43 18.74
C GLU A 162 -9.10 -8.91 17.86
N GLU A 163 -9.95 -8.03 18.41
CA GLU A 163 -11.02 -7.37 17.67
C GLU A 163 -10.48 -6.47 16.55
N GLU A 164 -9.46 -5.64 16.82
CA GLU A 164 -8.80 -4.80 15.81
C GLU A 164 -8.19 -5.65 14.69
N LEU A 165 -7.45 -6.71 15.05
CA LEU A 165 -6.82 -7.61 14.08
C LEU A 165 -7.84 -8.36 13.22
N SER A 166 -8.98 -8.76 13.80
CA SER A 166 -10.05 -9.42 13.07
C SER A 166 -10.70 -8.53 12.01
N ARG A 167 -10.77 -7.21 12.25
CA ARG A 167 -11.24 -6.22 11.28
C ARG A 167 -10.17 -5.90 10.22
N CYS A 168 -8.90 -5.87 10.63
CA CYS A 168 -7.77 -5.48 9.79
C CYS A 168 -7.13 -6.68 9.09
N GLN A 169 -7.92 -7.56 8.48
CA GLN A 169 -7.39 -8.67 7.68
C GLN A 169 -6.97 -8.16 6.29
N ASP A 170 -5.80 -8.58 5.80
CA ASP A 170 -5.25 -8.12 4.51
C ASP A 170 -6.23 -8.32 3.34
N GLY A 171 -6.96 -9.44 3.31
CA GLY A 171 -7.98 -9.70 2.28
C GLY A 171 -9.14 -8.70 2.29
N LEU A 172 -9.59 -8.25 3.46
CA LEU A 172 -10.64 -7.21 3.58
C LEU A 172 -10.12 -5.85 3.14
N ILE A 173 -8.87 -5.53 3.51
CA ILE A 173 -8.20 -4.29 3.11
C ILE A 173 -8.05 -4.26 1.57
N ARG A 174 -7.51 -5.32 0.95
CA ARG A 174 -7.41 -5.44 -0.51
C ARG A 174 -8.76 -5.30 -1.19
N GLY A 175 -9.78 -6.01 -0.71
CA GLY A 175 -11.13 -5.91 -1.24
C GLY A 175 -11.69 -4.48 -1.19
N ALA A 176 -11.40 -3.72 -0.12
CA ALA A 176 -11.81 -2.32 -0.04
C ALA A 176 -11.08 -1.42 -1.05
N PHE A 177 -9.77 -1.61 -1.24
CA PHE A 177 -9.01 -0.90 -2.28
C PHE A 177 -9.40 -1.29 -3.71
N GLU A 178 -9.94 -2.48 -3.93
CA GLU A 178 -10.48 -2.93 -5.22
C GLU A 178 -11.89 -2.40 -5.49
N GLU A 179 -12.73 -2.28 -4.47
CA GLU A 179 -14.13 -1.85 -4.60
C GLU A 179 -14.30 -0.32 -4.63
N VAL A 180 -13.43 0.43 -3.94
CA VAL A 180 -13.52 1.89 -3.89
C VAL A 180 -13.49 2.50 -5.30
N GLU A 181 -14.27 3.56 -5.50
CA GLU A 181 -14.30 4.28 -6.76
C GLU A 181 -12.92 4.86 -7.09
N ARG A 182 -12.53 4.69 -8.34
CA ARG A 182 -11.21 5.07 -8.82
C ARG A 182 -10.93 6.58 -8.66
N ASP A 183 -11.92 7.41 -8.91
CA ASP A 183 -11.78 8.86 -8.79
C ASP A 183 -11.50 9.29 -7.36
N LEU A 184 -12.00 8.55 -6.35
CA LEU A 184 -11.70 8.80 -4.95
C LEU A 184 -10.25 8.43 -4.61
N LEU A 185 -9.73 7.34 -5.18
CA LEU A 185 -8.32 6.97 -5.05
C LEU A 185 -7.40 8.03 -5.65
N ILE A 186 -7.71 8.49 -6.86
CA ILE A 186 -6.94 9.56 -7.54
C ILE A 186 -6.97 10.84 -6.70
N GLN A 187 -8.15 11.28 -6.24
CA GLN A 187 -8.27 12.46 -5.38
C GLN A 187 -7.44 12.34 -4.10
N THR A 188 -7.38 11.15 -3.51
CA THR A 188 -6.59 10.92 -2.29
C THR A 188 -5.09 10.99 -2.58
N VAL A 189 -4.63 10.39 -3.68
CA VAL A 189 -3.23 10.45 -4.12
C VAL A 189 -2.82 11.88 -4.47
N GLU A 190 -3.66 12.61 -5.21
CA GLU A 190 -3.43 14.02 -5.54
C GLU A 190 -3.35 14.89 -4.29
N ALA A 191 -4.25 14.67 -3.32
CA ALA A 191 -4.23 15.38 -2.06
C ALA A 191 -2.93 15.14 -1.27
N LEU A 192 -2.49 13.88 -1.15
CA LEU A 192 -1.25 13.54 -0.45
C LEU A 192 0.00 14.12 -1.14
N ASN A 193 0.09 14.02 -2.47
CA ASN A 193 1.18 14.65 -3.23
C ASN A 193 1.15 16.17 -3.08
N GLY A 194 -0.04 16.77 -3.13
CA GLY A 194 -0.25 18.20 -2.93
C GLY A 194 0.19 18.67 -1.54
N ILE A 195 -0.15 17.92 -0.49
CA ILE A 195 0.32 18.20 0.89
C ILE A 195 1.84 18.19 0.95
N ASN A 196 2.52 17.17 0.41
CA ASN A 196 3.99 17.13 0.38
C ASN A 196 4.60 18.32 -0.37
N SER A 197 4.03 18.70 -1.52
CA SER A 197 4.50 19.86 -2.27
C SER A 197 4.28 21.18 -1.52
N LEU A 198 3.17 21.31 -0.80
CA LEU A 198 2.86 22.49 0.02
C LEU A 198 3.76 22.57 1.26
N CYS A 199 4.06 21.45 1.92
CA CYS A 199 5.03 21.40 3.02
C CYS A 199 6.39 21.96 2.59
N ALA A 200 6.94 21.47 1.47
CA ALA A 200 8.20 21.97 0.93
C ALA A 200 8.13 23.47 0.54
N SER A 201 6.98 23.90 0.02
CA SER A 201 6.75 25.31 -0.33
C SER A 201 6.68 26.20 0.91
N LEU A 202 6.03 25.74 1.98
CA LEU A 202 5.95 26.44 3.28
C LEU A 202 7.32 26.58 3.92
N GLU A 203 8.14 25.51 3.96
CA GLU A 203 9.52 25.57 4.45
C GLU A 203 10.33 26.60 3.67
N THR A 204 10.30 26.51 2.34
CA THR A 204 11.03 27.43 1.44
C THR A 204 10.60 28.89 1.65
N GLN A 205 9.29 29.12 1.79
CA GLN A 205 8.74 30.44 2.03
C GLN A 205 9.16 30.99 3.40
N PHE A 206 9.15 30.16 4.44
CA PHE A 206 9.58 30.54 5.78
C PHE A 206 11.07 30.87 5.80
N ASP A 207 11.92 30.05 5.17
CA ASP A 207 13.36 30.30 5.03
C ASP A 207 13.63 31.66 4.35
N GLN A 208 12.87 32.01 3.32
CA GLN A 208 13.01 33.27 2.61
C GLN A 208 12.60 34.49 3.45
N GLN A 209 11.61 34.35 4.34
CA GLN A 209 11.03 35.47 5.07
C GLN A 209 11.61 35.64 6.49
N ALA A 210 11.90 34.53 7.17
CA ALA A 210 12.40 34.47 8.54
C ALA A 210 13.90 34.12 8.63
N GLY A 211 14.51 33.63 7.54
CA GLY A 211 15.91 33.17 7.51
C GLY A 211 16.04 31.70 7.93
N ALA A 212 17.01 30.99 7.35
CA ALA A 212 17.14 29.51 7.46
C ALA A 212 17.42 28.95 8.87
N GLU A 213 17.56 29.78 9.90
CA GLU A 213 17.85 29.37 11.28
C GLU A 213 16.58 29.29 12.17
N HIS A 214 15.37 29.51 11.62
CA HIS A 214 14.10 29.50 12.37
C HIS A 214 13.69 28.12 12.93
N GLY A 215 14.25 27.02 12.40
CA GLY A 215 14.07 25.66 12.91
C GLY A 215 12.68 25.05 12.73
N LEU A 216 11.89 25.49 11.75
CA LEU A 216 10.65 24.84 11.32
C LEU A 216 10.94 23.72 10.30
N SER A 217 10.50 22.50 10.58
CA SER A 217 10.53 21.41 9.61
C SER A 217 9.19 20.68 9.52
N PHE A 218 8.82 20.30 8.31
CA PHE A 218 7.69 19.45 7.96
C PHE A 218 8.12 18.02 7.57
N SER A 219 9.36 17.63 7.91
CA SER A 219 9.89 16.31 7.57
C SER A 219 9.10 15.16 8.21
N ALA A 220 8.67 15.30 9.47
CA ALA A 220 7.86 14.29 10.16
C ALA A 220 6.47 14.13 9.51
N LEU A 221 5.80 15.24 9.21
CA LEU A 221 4.56 15.21 8.44
C LEU A 221 4.76 14.59 7.05
N SER A 222 5.79 15.01 6.32
CA SER A 222 6.06 14.53 4.96
C SER A 222 6.36 13.03 4.92
N GLN A 223 7.06 12.50 5.93
CA GLN A 223 7.26 11.07 6.09
C GLN A 223 5.93 10.33 6.29
N GLN A 224 5.06 10.84 7.16
CA GLN A 224 3.76 10.24 7.46
C GLN A 224 2.83 10.24 6.22
N ILE A 225 2.89 11.28 5.40
CA ILE A 225 2.18 11.39 4.12
C ILE A 225 2.80 10.44 3.07
N GLY A 226 4.13 10.32 3.04
CA GLY A 226 4.87 9.36 2.21
C GLY A 226 4.47 7.90 2.49
N ASP A 227 4.40 7.52 3.76
CA ASP A 227 3.94 6.20 4.18
C ASP A 227 2.52 5.88 3.66
N CYS A 228 1.61 6.87 3.68
CA CYS A 228 0.25 6.73 3.14
C CYS A 228 0.27 6.51 1.61
N LEU A 229 1.08 7.29 0.88
CA LEU A 229 1.25 7.16 -0.56
C LEU A 229 1.81 5.78 -0.95
N ASP A 230 2.79 5.27 -0.20
CA ASP A 230 3.40 3.97 -0.45
C ASP A 230 2.40 2.83 -0.28
N GLN A 231 1.53 2.90 0.73
CA GLN A 231 0.46 1.92 0.89
C GLN A 231 -0.60 2.06 -0.20
N LEU A 232 -1.01 3.27 -0.58
CA LEU A 232 -1.93 3.48 -1.71
C LEU A 232 -1.40 2.87 -3.01
N LYS A 233 -0.11 3.03 -3.29
CA LYS A 233 0.55 2.39 -4.45
C LYS A 233 0.59 0.88 -4.32
N THR A 234 0.84 0.35 -3.13
CA THR A 234 0.89 -1.09 -2.87
C THR A 234 -0.48 -1.75 -3.09
N TYR A 235 -1.56 -1.13 -2.65
CA TYR A 235 -2.91 -1.72 -2.72
C TYR A 235 -3.69 -1.33 -3.98
N ALA A 236 -3.42 -0.17 -4.57
CA ALA A 236 -4.21 0.37 -5.69
C ALA A 236 -3.37 0.94 -6.85
N GLY A 237 -2.04 0.76 -6.87
CA GLY A 237 -1.14 1.35 -7.87
C GLY A 237 -1.55 1.08 -9.31
N SER A 238 -1.89 -0.16 -9.65
CA SER A 238 -2.36 -0.53 -10.99
C SER A 238 -3.66 0.19 -11.39
N ARG A 239 -4.58 0.41 -10.44
CA ARG A 239 -5.82 1.15 -10.67
C ARG A 239 -5.59 2.65 -10.81
N ILE A 240 -4.63 3.20 -10.06
CA ILE A 240 -4.28 4.63 -10.13
C ILE A 240 -3.58 4.94 -11.48
N GLU A 241 -2.60 4.12 -11.87
CA GLU A 241 -1.72 4.33 -13.04
C GLU A 241 -2.32 3.96 -14.39
N SER A 242 -3.39 3.15 -14.41
CA SER A 242 -4.15 2.96 -15.65
C SER A 242 -4.60 4.34 -16.17
N GLU A 243 -4.98 4.55 -17.42
CA GLU A 243 -5.83 5.72 -17.75
C GLU A 243 -7.29 5.31 -17.55
N PRO A 244 -8.23 6.23 -17.27
CA PRO A 244 -9.63 5.90 -17.43
C PRO A 244 -9.80 5.39 -18.86
N ALA A 245 -10.22 4.12 -19.01
CA ALA A 245 -10.78 3.67 -20.26
C ALA A 245 -12.02 4.54 -20.47
N GLU A 246 -11.87 5.65 -21.20
CA GLU A 246 -13.01 6.41 -21.67
C GLU A 246 -13.95 5.38 -22.30
N PHE A 247 -15.14 5.26 -21.73
CA PHE A 247 -16.24 4.58 -22.38
C PHE A 247 -16.53 5.35 -23.66
N ALA A 248 -15.79 5.00 -24.71
CA ALA A 248 -16.07 5.40 -26.07
C ALA A 248 -17.42 4.80 -26.42
N ASN A 249 -18.44 5.63 -26.24
CA ASN A 249 -19.80 5.38 -26.67
C ASN A 249 -19.73 5.03 -28.15
N ASN A 250 -19.96 3.75 -28.45
CA ASN A 250 -19.92 3.24 -29.80
C ASN A 250 -21.23 3.61 -30.49
N GLU A 251 -21.27 4.77 -31.15
CA GLU A 251 -22.16 5.00 -32.28
C GLU A 251 -21.34 5.41 -33.50
N SER A 252 -21.32 4.48 -34.46
CA SER A 252 -20.68 4.60 -35.75
C SER A 252 -21.42 5.59 -36.65
N VAL A 253 -20.69 6.50 -37.30
CA VAL A 253 -20.84 6.73 -38.75
C VAL A 253 -19.58 7.38 -39.36
N ALA A 254 -19.20 6.80 -40.50
CA ALA A 254 -18.02 7.02 -41.33
C ALA A 254 -17.76 8.47 -41.83
N LEU A 255 -16.49 8.82 -42.07
CA LEU A 255 -15.88 8.91 -43.42
C LEU A 255 -14.47 9.57 -43.41
N GLU A 256 -13.53 8.86 -44.06
CA GLU A 256 -12.41 9.33 -44.90
C GLU A 256 -11.20 10.14 -44.37
N SER A 257 -10.06 9.43 -44.45
CA SER A 257 -8.82 9.79 -45.17
C SER A 257 -7.82 10.80 -44.58
N GLY A 258 -6.57 10.33 -44.40
CA GLY A 258 -5.39 11.16 -44.67
C GLY A 258 -4.16 10.99 -43.78
N GLN A 259 -3.30 10.01 -44.11
CA GLN A 259 -1.82 10.08 -44.11
C GLN A 259 -1.02 10.36 -42.83
N THR A 260 -0.38 9.27 -42.37
CA THR A 260 1.06 9.10 -42.04
C THR A 260 1.79 10.15 -41.22
N LEU A 261 2.23 9.77 -40.01
CA LEU A 261 3.62 9.91 -39.57
C LEU A 261 3.98 8.70 -38.70
N ALA A 262 5.09 8.05 -39.04
CA ALA A 262 5.65 6.93 -38.31
C ALA A 262 6.26 7.44 -37.00
N GLU A 263 5.77 6.94 -35.87
CA GLU A 263 6.34 7.19 -34.55
C GLU A 263 7.01 5.90 -34.04
N VAL A 264 8.26 6.06 -33.63
CA VAL A 264 9.15 5.01 -33.15
C VAL A 264 8.61 4.51 -31.80
N VAL A 265 8.06 3.31 -31.80
CA VAL A 265 7.61 2.58 -30.62
C VAL A 265 8.85 2.09 -29.83
N PRO A 266 9.06 2.51 -28.56
CA PRO A 266 9.84 1.70 -27.62
C PRO A 266 8.99 0.49 -27.19
N PRO A 267 9.59 -0.69 -26.95
CA PRO A 267 8.83 -1.92 -26.76
C PRO A 267 8.07 -1.89 -25.44
N GLN A 268 6.75 -1.71 -25.54
CA GLN A 268 5.77 -2.04 -24.51
C GLN A 268 5.66 -3.56 -24.45
N THR A 269 6.30 -4.23 -23.49
CA THR A 269 5.91 -5.60 -23.13
C THR A 269 4.71 -5.52 -22.19
N SER A 270 3.55 -5.18 -22.75
CA SER A 270 2.27 -5.42 -22.10
C SER A 270 2.11 -6.94 -22.00
N GLY A 271 2.37 -7.49 -20.82
CA GLY A 271 2.12 -8.90 -20.54
C GLY A 271 0.62 -9.15 -20.64
N ALA A 272 0.17 -9.71 -21.77
CA ALA A 272 -1.20 -10.17 -21.92
C ALA A 272 -1.52 -11.19 -20.82
N ALA A 273 -2.75 -11.15 -20.30
CA ALA A 273 -3.23 -12.17 -19.36
C ALA A 273 -3.03 -13.58 -19.92
N LEU A 274 -2.67 -14.53 -19.06
CA LEU A 274 -2.45 -15.91 -19.48
C LEU A 274 -3.78 -16.51 -19.96
N PRO A 275 -3.84 -17.10 -21.16
CA PRO A 275 -5.11 -17.54 -21.74
C PRO A 275 -5.65 -18.85 -21.12
N ASP A 276 -4.76 -19.73 -20.65
CA ASP A 276 -5.12 -21.08 -20.19
C ASP A 276 -4.10 -21.67 -19.21
N ARG A 277 -4.45 -22.84 -18.65
CA ARG A 277 -3.58 -23.62 -17.74
C ARG A 277 -2.26 -24.04 -18.38
N GLN A 278 -2.23 -24.25 -19.70
CA GLN A 278 -1.01 -24.64 -20.40
C GLN A 278 0.01 -23.48 -20.41
N ALA A 279 -0.47 -22.26 -20.64
CA ALA A 279 0.34 -21.05 -20.53
C ALA A 279 0.84 -20.81 -19.10
N VAL A 280 0.05 -21.17 -18.09
CA VAL A 280 0.49 -21.18 -16.68
C VAL A 280 1.62 -22.19 -16.43
N CYS A 281 1.49 -23.44 -16.88
CA CYS A 281 2.56 -24.43 -16.75
C CYS A 281 3.84 -23.95 -17.43
N GLN A 282 3.75 -23.43 -18.66
CA GLN A 282 4.88 -22.87 -19.41
C GLN A 282 5.53 -21.70 -18.65
N SER A 283 4.73 -20.89 -17.97
CA SER A 283 5.22 -19.77 -17.16
C SER A 283 6.04 -20.26 -15.96
N PHE A 284 5.56 -21.28 -15.25
CA PHE A 284 6.36 -21.92 -14.20
C PHE A 284 7.63 -22.59 -14.75
N ASP A 285 7.56 -23.23 -15.92
CA ASP A 285 8.73 -23.81 -16.59
C ASP A 285 9.80 -22.76 -16.88
N GLN A 286 9.40 -21.59 -17.38
CA GLN A 286 10.32 -20.47 -17.62
C GLN A 286 10.96 -19.96 -16.32
N ILE A 287 10.19 -19.86 -15.22
CA ILE A 287 10.70 -19.45 -13.91
C ILE A 287 11.73 -20.47 -13.40
N ILE A 288 11.43 -21.77 -13.49
CA ILE A 288 12.33 -22.85 -13.08
C ILE A 288 13.63 -22.77 -13.88
N LEU A 289 13.55 -22.67 -15.21
CA LEU A 289 14.71 -22.57 -16.09
C LEU A 289 15.55 -21.31 -15.81
N PHE A 290 14.90 -20.16 -15.55
CA PHE A 290 15.59 -18.93 -15.18
C PHE A 290 16.44 -19.14 -13.93
N TYR A 291 15.88 -19.69 -12.86
CA TYR A 291 16.61 -19.93 -11.61
C TYR A 291 17.70 -20.97 -11.76
N GLN A 292 17.45 -22.06 -12.48
CA GLN A 292 18.48 -23.06 -12.74
C GLN A 292 19.72 -22.49 -13.45
N HIS A 293 19.51 -21.55 -14.37
CA HIS A 293 20.59 -20.97 -15.16
C HIS A 293 21.29 -19.80 -14.44
N ASN A 294 20.51 -18.89 -13.84
CA ASN A 294 21.02 -17.63 -13.30
C ASN A 294 21.34 -17.72 -11.79
N GLU A 295 20.60 -18.54 -11.05
CA GLU A 295 20.64 -18.58 -9.58
C GLU A 295 20.46 -20.01 -9.02
N PRO A 296 21.39 -20.93 -9.30
CA PRO A 296 21.25 -22.35 -8.94
C PRO A 296 21.26 -22.59 -7.42
N SER A 297 21.64 -21.61 -6.61
CA SER A 297 21.61 -21.66 -5.15
C SER A 297 20.31 -21.15 -4.53
N SER A 298 19.24 -21.06 -5.33
CA SER A 298 17.90 -20.69 -4.86
C SER A 298 17.02 -21.93 -4.63
N PRO A 299 16.18 -21.98 -3.58
CA PRO A 299 15.17 -23.02 -3.40
C PRO A 299 13.91 -22.81 -4.25
N VAL A 300 13.78 -21.64 -4.91
CA VAL A 300 12.61 -21.28 -5.74
C VAL A 300 12.23 -22.32 -6.79
N PRO A 301 13.17 -22.96 -7.53
CA PRO A 301 12.81 -23.99 -8.50
C PRO A 301 11.90 -25.09 -7.94
N ILE A 302 12.20 -25.61 -6.75
CA ILE A 302 11.46 -26.73 -6.16
C ILE A 302 10.03 -26.30 -5.82
N LEU A 303 9.85 -25.12 -5.23
CA LEU A 303 8.53 -24.57 -4.93
C LEU A 303 7.74 -24.24 -6.21
N ALA A 304 8.41 -23.68 -7.22
CA ALA A 304 7.79 -23.40 -8.51
C ALA A 304 7.33 -24.68 -9.22
N GLN A 305 8.08 -25.78 -9.10
CA GLN A 305 7.66 -27.08 -9.62
C GLN A 305 6.47 -27.64 -8.84
N ARG A 306 6.47 -27.54 -7.51
CA ARG A 306 5.31 -27.96 -6.71
C ARG A 306 4.04 -27.21 -7.14
N ALA A 307 4.13 -25.90 -7.37
CA ALA A 307 3.02 -25.10 -7.88
C ALA A 307 2.61 -25.53 -9.29
N ARG A 308 3.56 -25.76 -10.19
CA ARG A 308 3.33 -26.26 -11.54
C ARG A 308 2.58 -27.58 -11.55
N ASP A 309 3.00 -28.54 -10.72
CA ASP A 309 2.39 -29.86 -10.65
C ASP A 309 0.95 -29.83 -10.12
N MET A 310 0.59 -28.79 -9.36
CA MET A 310 -0.79 -28.59 -8.89
C MET A 310 -1.74 -28.10 -9.99
N VAL A 311 -1.23 -27.45 -11.05
CA VAL A 311 -2.07 -26.82 -12.09
C VAL A 311 -2.99 -27.84 -12.77
N THR A 312 -2.55 -29.09 -12.90
CA THR A 312 -3.29 -30.16 -13.59
C THR A 312 -4.03 -31.11 -12.64
N LYS A 313 -3.88 -30.93 -11.32
CA LYS A 313 -4.46 -31.82 -10.30
C LYS A 313 -5.88 -31.42 -9.93
N SER A 314 -6.67 -32.40 -9.49
CA SER A 314 -7.98 -32.09 -8.91
C SER A 314 -7.82 -31.49 -7.51
N PHE A 315 -8.83 -30.76 -7.03
CA PHE A 315 -8.81 -30.18 -5.68
C PHE A 315 -8.46 -31.23 -4.60
N PHE A 316 -9.00 -32.44 -4.70
CA PHE A 316 -8.75 -33.50 -3.74
C PHE A 316 -7.31 -34.04 -3.81
N ASP A 317 -6.74 -34.17 -5.00
CA ASP A 317 -5.35 -34.59 -5.16
C ASP A 317 -4.39 -33.55 -4.56
N VAL A 318 -4.70 -32.26 -4.73
CA VAL A 318 -3.90 -31.18 -4.14
C VAL A 318 -4.00 -31.19 -2.61
N LEU A 319 -5.19 -31.44 -2.05
CA LEU A 319 -5.37 -31.60 -0.61
C LEU A 319 -4.52 -32.75 -0.05
N GLU A 320 -4.50 -33.91 -0.72
CA GLU A 320 -3.66 -35.04 -0.31
C GLU A 320 -2.16 -34.75 -0.43
N ASP A 321 -1.74 -33.99 -1.44
CA ASP A 321 -0.33 -33.59 -1.60
C ASP A 321 0.13 -32.57 -0.55
N LEU A 322 -0.78 -31.71 -0.07
CA LEU A 322 -0.49 -30.74 0.99
C LEU A 322 -0.44 -31.37 2.38
N ALA A 323 -1.05 -32.54 2.59
CA ALA A 323 -1.03 -33.26 3.87
C ALA A 323 -1.01 -34.79 3.68
N PRO A 324 0.08 -35.36 3.13
CA PRO A 324 0.12 -36.78 2.75
C PRO A 324 0.05 -37.73 3.95
N GLY A 325 0.37 -37.26 5.16
CA GLY A 325 0.24 -38.04 6.40
C GLY A 325 -1.21 -38.38 6.76
N GLU A 326 -2.18 -37.60 6.28
CA GLU A 326 -3.62 -37.78 6.55
C GLU A 326 -4.39 -38.34 5.34
N LYS A 327 -3.67 -38.92 4.38
CA LYS A 327 -4.25 -39.47 3.15
C LYS A 327 -5.34 -40.51 3.47
N GLY A 328 -6.51 -40.36 2.86
CA GLY A 328 -7.69 -41.20 3.16
C GLY A 328 -8.49 -40.81 4.41
N ASN A 329 -8.08 -39.79 5.16
CA ASN A 329 -8.78 -39.26 6.33
C ASN A 329 -9.15 -37.77 6.16
N LEU A 330 -10.25 -37.51 5.43
CA LEU A 330 -10.66 -36.15 5.06
C LEU A 330 -10.84 -35.19 6.27
N PRO A 331 -11.49 -35.58 7.40
CA PRO A 331 -11.60 -34.67 8.55
C PRO A 331 -10.25 -34.26 9.15
N ALA A 332 -9.30 -35.20 9.26
CA ALA A 332 -7.97 -34.89 9.79
C ALA A 332 -7.17 -34.02 8.82
N LEU A 333 -7.26 -34.33 7.52
CA LEU A 333 -6.67 -33.54 6.45
C LEU A 333 -7.15 -32.09 6.49
N LEU A 334 -8.46 -31.85 6.57
CA LEU A 334 -9.01 -30.49 6.67
C LEU A 334 -8.58 -29.79 7.96
N SER A 335 -8.48 -30.51 9.08
CA SER A 335 -8.01 -29.95 10.34
C SER A 335 -6.57 -29.47 10.29
N VAL A 336 -5.68 -30.23 9.64
CA VAL A 336 -4.27 -29.85 9.46
C VAL A 336 -4.15 -28.62 8.57
N LEU A 337 -4.87 -28.63 7.43
CA LEU A 337 -4.78 -27.56 6.45
C LEU A 337 -5.47 -26.27 6.87
N ALA A 338 -6.48 -26.32 7.75
CA ALA A 338 -7.13 -25.12 8.28
C ALA A 338 -6.18 -24.25 9.12
N GLY A 339 -5.17 -24.83 9.77
CA GLY A 339 -4.21 -24.10 10.59
C GLY A 339 -3.05 -23.52 9.76
N ASN A 340 -2.34 -24.38 9.04
CA ASN A 340 -1.22 -23.96 8.19
C ASN A 340 -1.20 -24.80 6.89
N PRO A 341 -1.89 -24.35 5.83
CA PRO A 341 -2.15 -25.16 4.64
C PRO A 341 -0.89 -25.52 3.85
N LEU A 342 0.20 -24.75 4.00
CA LEU A 342 1.44 -24.97 3.25
C LEU A 342 2.58 -25.53 4.10
N ALA A 343 2.38 -25.78 5.40
CA ALA A 343 3.45 -26.20 6.32
C ALA A 343 4.26 -27.39 5.78
N TYR A 344 3.57 -28.45 5.37
CA TYR A 344 4.21 -29.64 4.82
C TYR A 344 4.90 -29.33 3.49
N LEU A 345 4.23 -28.63 2.57
CA LEU A 345 4.78 -28.32 1.24
C LEU A 345 6.08 -27.52 1.34
N VAL A 346 6.11 -26.48 2.17
CA VAL A 346 7.29 -25.62 2.34
C VAL A 346 8.42 -26.39 3.02
N SER A 347 8.12 -27.10 4.11
CA SER A 347 9.12 -27.92 4.83
C SER A 347 9.72 -29.00 3.92
N ASP A 348 8.90 -29.76 3.19
CA ASP A 348 9.37 -30.80 2.28
C ASP A 348 10.19 -30.21 1.12
N SER A 349 9.76 -29.08 0.55
CA SER A 349 10.51 -28.40 -0.52
C SER A 349 11.90 -27.94 -0.05
N TYR A 350 12.01 -27.42 1.17
CA TYR A 350 13.30 -27.05 1.76
C TYR A 350 14.18 -28.27 2.06
N GLN A 351 13.61 -29.35 2.57
CA GLN A 351 14.36 -30.60 2.79
C GLN A 351 14.93 -31.15 1.48
N ARG A 352 14.12 -31.21 0.41
CA ARG A 352 14.57 -31.63 -0.92
C ARG A 352 15.70 -30.76 -1.45
N TYR A 353 15.56 -29.44 -1.31
CA TYR A 353 16.59 -28.49 -1.71
C TYR A 353 17.91 -28.73 -0.96
N LEU A 354 17.86 -28.88 0.36
CA LEU A 354 19.03 -29.11 1.21
C LEU A 354 19.68 -30.48 0.96
N ASN A 355 18.88 -31.48 0.56
CA ASN A 355 19.37 -32.79 0.12
C ASN A 355 20.01 -32.77 -1.29
N GLY A 356 20.01 -31.62 -1.96
CA GLY A 356 20.64 -31.41 -3.26
C GLY A 356 19.78 -31.85 -4.45
N GLU A 357 18.47 -32.03 -4.27
CA GLU A 357 17.54 -32.34 -5.35
C GLU A 357 17.51 -31.20 -6.39
N ARG A 358 17.49 -31.57 -7.67
CA ARG A 358 17.44 -30.66 -8.82
C ARG A 358 16.39 -31.15 -9.80
N ILE A 359 15.67 -30.22 -10.39
CA ILE A 359 14.62 -30.52 -11.37
C ILE A 359 15.26 -30.80 -12.71
N ALA A 360 15.01 -31.96 -13.31
CA ALA A 360 15.60 -32.27 -14.60
C ALA A 360 14.87 -31.50 -15.72
N PRO A 361 15.59 -31.03 -16.76
CA PRO A 361 14.94 -30.36 -17.90
C PRO A 361 13.89 -31.22 -18.62
N ALA A 362 14.01 -32.56 -18.53
CA ALA A 362 13.04 -33.50 -19.09
C ALA A 362 11.68 -33.45 -18.38
N ASP A 363 11.63 -33.03 -17.12
CA ASP A 363 10.39 -32.96 -16.32
C ASP A 363 9.54 -31.73 -16.64
N LEU A 364 10.09 -30.78 -17.43
CA LEU A 364 9.46 -29.50 -17.79
C LEU A 364 8.75 -29.57 -19.16
N VAL A 365 8.92 -30.65 -19.94
CA VAL A 365 8.26 -30.84 -21.23
C VAL A 365 7.04 -31.74 -21.02
N ASN A 366 5.83 -31.26 -21.32
CA ASN A 366 4.62 -32.05 -21.20
C ASN A 366 4.66 -33.31 -22.09
N ASP A 367 4.34 -34.42 -21.45
CA ASP A 367 4.12 -35.75 -21.99
C ASP A 367 2.87 -35.77 -22.90
N ASP A 368 3.07 -35.57 -24.19
CA ASP A 368 2.14 -36.00 -25.25
C ASP A 368 2.78 -37.21 -25.94
N SER A 369 2.76 -38.37 -25.28
CA SER A 369 3.14 -39.63 -25.92
C SER A 369 2.29 -40.83 -25.47
N VAL A 370 0.98 -40.76 -25.72
CA VAL A 370 0.17 -41.99 -25.77
C VAL A 370 0.44 -42.69 -27.11
N ALA A 371 0.97 -43.91 -27.01
CA ALA A 371 1.33 -44.79 -28.10
C ALA A 371 0.15 -45.17 -29.03
N SER A 372 0.37 -45.14 -30.36
CA SER A 372 0.58 -46.35 -31.18
C SER A 372 0.40 -46.11 -32.69
N ASP A 373 1.33 -46.69 -33.44
CA ASP A 373 1.27 -47.26 -34.79
C ASP A 373 1.22 -46.37 -36.06
N VAL A 374 2.41 -46.32 -36.69
CA VAL A 374 2.74 -46.58 -38.12
C VAL A 374 1.62 -46.33 -39.15
N VAL A 375 1.81 -45.38 -40.09
CA VAL A 375 2.10 -45.62 -41.53
C VAL A 375 2.60 -44.31 -42.21
N GLU A 376 3.79 -44.45 -42.81
CA GLU A 376 4.34 -43.85 -44.04
C GLU A 376 3.70 -42.62 -44.73
N SER A 377 4.59 -41.65 -44.98
CA SER A 377 4.72 -40.80 -46.18
C SER A 377 3.56 -39.90 -46.59
N GLU A 378 3.78 -38.58 -46.52
CA GLU A 378 3.72 -37.72 -47.70
C GLU A 378 4.37 -36.35 -47.43
N GLN A 379 5.15 -35.92 -48.41
CA GLN A 379 5.89 -34.66 -48.43
C GLN A 379 4.92 -33.47 -48.47
N TYR A 380 4.82 -32.73 -47.37
CA TYR A 380 4.36 -31.34 -47.40
C TYR A 380 5.50 -30.45 -46.94
N THR A 381 5.92 -29.57 -47.85
CA THR A 381 6.78 -28.43 -47.55
C THR A 381 6.04 -27.50 -46.59
N HIS A 382 6.19 -27.72 -45.29
CA HIS A 382 5.80 -26.74 -44.29
C HIS A 382 7.05 -26.00 -43.83
N SER A 383 7.11 -24.72 -44.16
CA SER A 383 7.97 -23.76 -43.48
C SER A 383 7.87 -23.98 -41.96
N PRO A 384 8.98 -23.86 -41.20
CA PRO A 384 8.90 -23.99 -39.76
C PRO A 384 7.85 -23.00 -39.23
N PRO A 385 7.01 -23.39 -38.25
CA PRO A 385 6.09 -22.45 -37.66
C PRO A 385 6.90 -21.27 -37.12
N PRO A 386 6.36 -20.04 -37.14
CA PRO A 386 7.06 -18.93 -36.55
C PRO A 386 7.34 -19.29 -35.10
N GLU A 387 8.62 -19.38 -34.73
CA GLU A 387 9.04 -19.46 -33.34
C GLU A 387 8.38 -18.28 -32.63
N ARG A 388 7.30 -18.56 -31.89
CA ARG A 388 6.74 -17.59 -30.96
C ARG A 388 7.84 -17.38 -29.92
N GLN A 389 8.55 -16.28 -30.03
CA GLN A 389 9.41 -15.76 -28.97
C GLN A 389 8.51 -15.40 -27.78
N GLN A 390 8.02 -16.40 -27.04
CA GLN A 390 7.52 -16.22 -25.69
C GLN A 390 8.72 -15.73 -24.85
N GLY A 391 8.55 -14.58 -24.21
CA GLY A 391 9.63 -13.79 -23.62
C GLY A 391 10.55 -14.62 -22.72
N LYS A 392 11.83 -14.64 -23.05
CA LYS A 392 12.86 -15.26 -22.22
C LYS A 392 13.01 -14.41 -20.95
N LEU A 393 12.69 -14.98 -19.78
CA LEU A 393 12.92 -14.31 -18.50
C LEU A 393 14.42 -14.01 -18.34
N SER A 394 14.75 -12.75 -18.06
CA SER A 394 16.13 -12.23 -18.01
C SER A 394 16.49 -11.65 -16.65
N SER A 395 15.49 -11.35 -15.81
CA SER A 395 15.68 -10.75 -14.49
C SER A 395 14.71 -11.31 -13.45
N ARG A 396 15.01 -11.10 -12.16
CA ARG A 396 14.06 -11.38 -11.06
C ARG A 396 12.79 -10.53 -11.17
N ALA A 397 12.86 -9.33 -11.77
CA ALA A 397 11.67 -8.51 -12.03
C ALA A 397 10.76 -9.18 -13.07
N ASP A 398 11.33 -9.81 -14.09
CA ASP A 398 10.57 -10.58 -15.09
C ASP A 398 9.89 -11.79 -14.43
N VAL A 399 10.58 -12.48 -13.52
CA VAL A 399 9.98 -13.56 -12.73
C VAL A 399 8.81 -13.04 -11.90
N MET A 400 8.97 -11.91 -11.20
CA MET A 400 7.89 -11.31 -10.42
C MET A 400 6.68 -10.98 -11.28
N ASN A 401 6.90 -10.38 -12.45
CA ASN A 401 5.84 -10.11 -13.41
C ASN A 401 5.16 -11.40 -13.88
N GLN A 402 5.92 -12.47 -14.15
CA GLN A 402 5.38 -13.75 -14.55
C GLN A 402 4.54 -14.40 -13.43
N LEU A 403 5.00 -14.33 -12.17
CA LEU A 403 4.23 -14.77 -11.01
C LEU A 403 2.94 -13.96 -10.84
N ASN A 404 2.96 -12.65 -11.09
CA ASN A 404 1.76 -11.80 -11.08
C ASN A 404 0.76 -12.22 -12.16
N LEU A 405 1.22 -12.56 -13.37
CA LEU A 405 0.36 -13.07 -14.45
C LEU A 405 -0.27 -14.41 -14.09
N ILE A 406 0.48 -15.33 -13.47
CA ILE A 406 -0.05 -16.62 -13.01
C ILE A 406 -1.09 -16.42 -11.90
N GLU A 407 -0.79 -15.58 -10.92
CA GLU A 407 -1.75 -15.27 -9.84
C GLU A 407 -3.02 -14.64 -10.41
N GLY A 408 -2.89 -13.69 -11.34
CA GLY A 408 -4.04 -13.08 -12.04
C GLY A 408 -4.90 -14.12 -12.78
N TYR A 409 -4.30 -15.15 -13.38
CA TYR A 409 -5.03 -16.26 -13.97
C TYR A 409 -5.88 -17.01 -12.93
N PHE A 410 -5.27 -17.43 -11.81
CA PHE A 410 -6.00 -18.19 -10.79
C PHE A 410 -7.05 -17.34 -10.06
N SER A 411 -6.78 -16.07 -9.77
CA SER A 411 -7.77 -15.19 -9.16
C SER A 411 -9.03 -15.02 -10.01
N GLN A 412 -8.90 -15.03 -11.34
CA GLN A 412 -10.03 -14.87 -12.26
C GLN A 412 -10.71 -16.18 -12.62
N GLN A 413 -9.94 -17.25 -12.87
CA GLN A 413 -10.46 -18.50 -13.43
C GLN A 413 -10.70 -19.57 -12.35
N GLU A 414 -9.90 -19.57 -11.28
CA GLU A 414 -9.83 -20.65 -10.28
C GLU A 414 -9.51 -20.12 -8.86
N PRO A 415 -10.39 -19.31 -8.26
CA PRO A 415 -10.11 -18.61 -6.99
C PRO A 415 -9.92 -19.57 -5.81
N SER A 416 -10.36 -20.83 -5.92
CA SER A 416 -10.17 -21.86 -4.90
C SER A 416 -8.86 -22.64 -5.05
N SER A 417 -8.01 -22.29 -6.01
CA SER A 417 -6.69 -22.91 -6.17
C SER A 417 -5.76 -22.50 -5.02
N PRO A 418 -4.93 -23.40 -4.48
CA PRO A 418 -3.91 -23.06 -3.49
C PRO A 418 -2.62 -22.53 -4.12
N ILE A 419 -2.52 -22.49 -5.46
CA ILE A 419 -1.33 -22.01 -6.17
C ILE A 419 -0.97 -20.55 -5.82
N PRO A 420 -1.92 -19.60 -5.67
CA PRO A 420 -1.62 -18.25 -5.16
C PRO A 420 -0.91 -18.25 -3.79
N LEU A 421 -1.24 -19.19 -2.89
CA LEU A 421 -0.54 -19.31 -1.60
C LEU A 421 0.91 -19.75 -1.79
N VAL A 422 1.17 -20.70 -2.70
CA VAL A 422 2.54 -21.14 -3.02
C VAL A 422 3.32 -20.01 -3.70
N ILE A 423 2.69 -19.21 -4.55
CA ILE A 423 3.29 -18.01 -5.15
C ILE A 423 3.68 -16.99 -4.06
N ALA A 424 2.83 -16.79 -3.05
CA ALA A 424 3.15 -15.90 -1.93
C ALA A 424 4.40 -16.39 -1.16
N GLU A 425 4.54 -17.69 -0.92
CA GLU A 425 5.76 -18.28 -0.33
C GLU A 425 6.99 -18.06 -1.21
N ILE A 426 6.88 -18.28 -2.51
CA ILE A 426 7.97 -18.00 -3.46
C ILE A 426 8.39 -16.51 -3.35
N ARG A 427 7.43 -15.58 -3.32
CA ARG A 427 7.71 -14.14 -3.21
C ARG A 427 8.45 -13.76 -1.93
N GLN A 428 8.19 -14.42 -0.81
CA GLN A 428 8.92 -14.18 0.43
C GLN A 428 10.40 -14.61 0.33
N ILE A 429 10.71 -15.58 -0.51
CA ILE A 429 12.07 -16.12 -0.70
C ILE A 429 12.87 -15.26 -1.68
N LEU A 430 12.24 -14.73 -2.73
CA LEU A 430 12.91 -14.00 -3.80
C LEU A 430 13.87 -12.87 -3.35
N PRO A 431 13.54 -12.03 -2.35
CA PRO A 431 14.44 -10.96 -1.90
C PRO A 431 15.47 -11.41 -0.85
N LYS A 432 15.30 -12.60 -0.24
CA LYS A 432 16.14 -13.04 0.88
C LYS A 432 17.59 -13.25 0.47
N LYS A 433 18.52 -12.79 1.31
CA LYS A 433 19.95 -13.09 1.15
C LYS A 433 20.24 -14.47 1.74
N PHE A 434 21.43 -15.00 1.47
CA PHE A 434 21.85 -16.32 1.96
C PHE A 434 21.63 -16.51 3.47
N THR A 435 21.98 -15.51 4.29
CA THR A 435 21.80 -15.56 5.76
C THR A 435 20.34 -15.69 6.16
N ASP A 436 19.46 -14.96 5.47
CA ASP A 436 18.03 -14.93 5.76
C ASP A 436 17.37 -16.24 5.32
N LEU A 437 17.87 -16.87 4.25
CA LEU A 437 17.46 -18.21 3.83
C LEU A 437 17.85 -19.29 4.84
N ILE A 438 19.05 -19.21 5.43
CA ILE A 438 19.47 -20.16 6.47
C ILE A 438 18.60 -20.03 7.72
N ALA A 439 18.32 -18.79 8.16
CA ALA A 439 17.40 -18.54 9.27
C ALA A 439 16.00 -19.07 8.98
N GLU A 440 15.50 -18.85 7.76
CA GLU A 440 14.21 -19.38 7.29
C GLU A 440 14.17 -20.91 7.32
N PHE A 441 15.18 -21.59 6.78
CA PHE A 441 15.24 -23.05 6.80
C PHE A 441 15.26 -23.58 8.23
N ASN A 442 16.02 -22.96 9.12
CA ASN A 442 16.07 -23.38 10.52
C ASN A 442 14.70 -23.22 11.20
N ARG A 443 14.03 -22.08 10.99
CA ARG A 443 12.70 -21.79 11.52
C ARG A 443 11.66 -22.81 11.06
N VAL A 444 11.65 -23.14 9.77
CA VAL A 444 10.65 -24.04 9.18
C VAL A 444 10.91 -25.50 9.53
N LEU A 445 12.17 -25.93 9.56
CA LEU A 445 12.54 -27.33 9.83
C LEU A 445 12.61 -27.65 11.33
N ASN A 446 12.88 -26.66 12.19
CA ASN A 446 12.98 -26.79 13.64
C ASN A 446 12.04 -25.80 14.37
N PRO A 447 10.71 -25.95 14.25
CA PRO A 447 9.73 -24.99 14.79
C PRO A 447 9.67 -24.92 16.33
N GLY A 448 10.53 -25.65 17.06
CA GLY A 448 10.50 -25.79 18.53
C GLY A 448 11.68 -25.21 19.31
N GLU A 449 12.70 -24.62 18.67
CA GLU A 449 13.90 -24.14 19.38
C GLU A 449 13.86 -22.65 19.80
N ASP A 450 12.86 -21.87 19.35
CA ASP A 450 12.80 -20.40 19.56
C ASP A 450 12.15 -19.98 20.91
N GLN A 451 11.90 -20.92 21.83
CA GLN A 451 11.30 -20.65 23.16
C GLN A 451 12.29 -20.79 24.34
N GLY A 452 13.61 -20.74 24.08
CA GLY A 452 14.60 -21.20 25.06
C GLY A 452 15.77 -20.26 25.37
N VAL A 453 15.58 -18.94 25.51
CA VAL A 453 16.58 -18.07 26.18
C VAL A 453 15.92 -16.89 26.91
N GLU A 454 15.18 -17.17 27.98
CA GLU A 454 14.93 -16.20 29.07
C GLU A 454 14.93 -16.97 30.39
N GLU A 455 16.12 -17.38 30.84
CA GLU A 455 16.37 -17.74 32.24
C GLU A 455 17.88 -17.78 32.51
N SER A 456 18.42 -16.70 33.08
CA SER A 456 19.49 -16.68 34.10
C SER A 456 19.77 -15.25 34.55
#